data_AF-A0A376KFY5-F1
#
_entry.id   AF-A0A376KFY5-F1
#
_cell.length_a   1.000
_cell.length_b   1.000
_cell.length_c   1.000
_cell.angle_alpha   90.00
_cell.angle_beta   90.00
_cell.angle_gamma   90.00
#
_symmetry.space_group_name_H-M   'P 1'
#
loop_
_entity.id
_entity.type
_entity.pdbx_description
1 polymer ?
#
loop_
_entity_poly.entity_id
_entity_poly.type
_entity_poly.pdbx_seq_one_letter_code
_entity_poly.pdbx_strand_id
1 'polypeptide(L)'
;MTSLKTSIKTITYLSDIGCLEIQGASLQTLAQWFEEKGFQKGFQKGYKEGLQKVRLAQRLLSKGMSREDVAELANLPLAEIDKLINSN
;
A
#
# COMPACT_ATOMS: atom_id res chain seq x y z
N MET A 1 26.32 52.47 7.23
CA MET A 1 25.97 51.42 8.23
C MET A 1 24.66 50.69 7.92
N THR A 2 23.62 51.38 7.40
CA THR A 2 22.30 50.80 7.10
C THR A 2 22.29 49.82 5.93
N SER A 3 23.00 50.12 4.83
CA SER A 3 23.01 49.28 3.63
C SER A 3 23.55 47.86 3.87
N LEU A 4 24.63 47.71 4.64
CA LEU A 4 25.24 46.41 4.92
C LEU A 4 24.35 45.52 5.80
N LYS A 5 23.68 46.12 6.80
CA LYS A 5 22.75 45.41 7.69
C LYS A 5 21.51 44.93 6.94
N THR A 6 21.07 45.66 5.92
CA THR A 6 19.98 45.25 5.03
C THR A 6 20.44 44.13 4.10
N SER A 7 21.60 44.24 3.45
CA SER A 7 22.13 43.20 2.56
C SER A 7 22.33 41.87 3.28
N ILE A 8 22.86 41.86 4.50
CA ILE A 8 23.04 40.63 5.30
C ILE A 8 21.69 39.98 5.59
N LYS A 9 20.67 40.74 6.01
CA LYS A 9 19.32 40.21 6.25
C LYS A 9 18.67 39.63 5.00
N THR A 10 18.83 40.28 3.86
CA THR A 10 18.30 39.79 2.59
C THR A 10 18.93 38.46 2.20
N ILE A 11 20.26 38.31 2.36
CA ILE A 11 20.97 37.07 2.05
C ILE A 11 20.54 35.95 2.99
N THR A 12 20.46 36.20 4.30
CA THR A 12 20.00 35.21 5.27
C THR A 12 18.57 34.75 4.96
N TYR A 13 17.65 35.69 4.70
CA TYR A 13 16.26 35.35 4.39
C TYR A 13 16.12 34.49 3.12
N LEU A 14 16.87 34.82 2.06
CA LEU A 14 16.89 34.02 0.83
C LEU A 14 17.51 32.62 1.04
N SER A 15 18.55 32.53 1.88
CA SER A 15 19.17 31.25 2.24
C SER A 15 18.21 30.37 3.05
N ASP A 16 17.44 30.95 3.97
CA ASP A 16 16.46 30.23 4.79
C ASP A 16 15.30 29.70 3.93
N ILE A 17 14.83 30.50 2.96
CA ILE A 17 13.82 30.05 1.98
C ILE A 17 14.36 28.86 1.17
N GLY A 18 15.56 28.97 0.61
CA GLY A 18 16.17 27.88 -0.16
C GLY A 18 16.34 26.58 0.66
N CYS A 19 16.66 26.69 1.94
CA CYS A 19 16.75 25.55 2.85
C CYS A 19 15.38 24.88 3.08
N LEU A 20 14.33 25.66 3.30
CA LEU A 20 12.97 25.16 3.50
C LEU A 20 12.40 24.47 2.25
N GLU A 21 12.69 24.98 1.05
CA GLU A 21 12.27 24.37 -0.21
C GLU A 21 12.96 23.01 -0.45
N ILE A 22 14.27 22.92 -0.17
CA ILE A 22 15.03 21.66 -0.30
C ILE A 22 14.55 20.63 0.72
N GLN A 23 14.32 21.04 1.96
CA GLN A 23 13.77 20.15 2.99
C GLN A 23 12.36 19.69 2.63
N GLY A 24 11.48 20.60 2.20
CA GLY A 24 10.12 20.28 1.75
C GLY A 24 10.09 19.28 0.60
N ALA A 25 10.95 19.46 -0.42
CA ALA A 25 11.06 18.53 -1.55
C ALA A 25 11.55 17.13 -1.14
N SER A 26 12.52 17.06 -0.21
CA SER A 26 13.01 15.78 0.32
C SER A 26 11.94 15.00 1.09
N LEU A 27 11.12 15.69 1.89
CA LEU A 27 10.01 15.09 2.65
C LEU A 27 8.91 14.56 1.73
N GLN A 28 8.55 15.30 0.68
CA GLN A 28 7.58 14.84 -0.32
C GLN A 28 8.06 13.59 -1.05
N THR A 29 9.34 13.55 -1.43
CA THR A 29 9.93 12.39 -2.12
C THR A 29 9.98 11.16 -1.22
N LEU A 30 10.29 11.34 0.07
CA LEU A 30 10.26 10.26 1.06
C LEU A 30 8.84 9.72 1.27
N ALA A 31 7.84 10.60 1.41
CA ALA A 31 6.45 10.20 1.57
C ALA A 31 5.94 9.39 0.38
N GLN A 32 6.22 9.84 -0.85
CA GLN A 32 5.89 9.10 -2.08
C GLN A 32 6.56 7.73 -2.12
N TRP A 33 7.84 7.64 -1.75
CA TRP A 33 8.55 6.37 -1.69
C TRP A 33 7.94 5.40 -0.66
N PHE A 34 7.53 5.89 0.51
CA PHE A 34 6.85 5.07 1.52
C PHE A 34 5.47 4.61 1.07
N GLU A 35 4.70 5.47 0.40
CA GLU A 35 3.39 5.13 -0.16
C GLU A 35 3.51 4.07 -1.25
N GLU A 36 4.43 4.23 -2.22
CA GLU A 36 4.65 3.26 -3.29
C GLU A 36 5.14 1.90 -2.75
N LYS A 37 6.13 1.91 -1.84
CA LYS A 37 6.65 0.67 -1.24
C LYS A 37 5.64 0.01 -0.32
N GLY A 38 4.83 0.79 0.39
CA GLY A 38 3.74 0.31 1.22
C GLY A 38 2.66 -0.37 0.38
N PHE A 39 2.22 0.28 -0.70
CA PHE A 39 1.22 -0.25 -1.62
C PHE A 39 1.70 -1.54 -2.30
N GLN A 40 2.93 -1.56 -2.84
CA GLN A 40 3.50 -2.76 -3.47
C GLN A 40 3.57 -3.95 -2.51
N LYS A 41 4.04 -3.74 -1.27
CA LYS A 41 4.12 -4.79 -0.26
C LYS A 41 2.74 -5.26 0.19
N GLY A 42 1.80 -4.34 0.41
CA GLY A 42 0.42 -4.64 0.78
C GLY A 42 -0.31 -5.44 -0.31
N PHE A 43 -0.19 -5.01 -1.57
CA PHE A 43 -0.79 -5.68 -2.71
C PHE A 43 -0.23 -7.09 -2.90
N GLN A 44 1.09 -7.26 -2.87
CA GLN A 44 1.69 -8.60 -2.99
C GLN A 44 1.28 -9.54 -1.87
N LYS A 45 1.20 -9.05 -0.62
CA LYS A 45 0.77 -9.85 0.53
C LYS A 45 -0.71 -10.26 0.40
N GLY A 46 -1.58 -9.30 0.11
CA GLY A 46 -3.02 -9.55 -0.10
C GLY A 46 -3.28 -10.51 -1.26
N TYR A 47 -2.56 -10.36 -2.38
CA TYR A 47 -2.69 -11.26 -3.53
C TYR A 47 -2.27 -12.70 -3.20
N LYS A 48 -1.15 -12.88 -2.49
CA LYS A 48 -0.69 -14.22 -2.07
C LYS A 48 -1.65 -14.87 -1.08
N GLU A 49 -2.14 -14.13 -0.09
CA GLU A 49 -3.11 -14.62 0.89
C GLU A 49 -4.44 -15.00 0.21
N GLY A 50 -4.95 -14.15 -0.68
CA GLY A 50 -6.16 -14.43 -1.48
C GLY A 50 -6.00 -15.69 -2.33
N LEU A 51 -4.88 -15.83 -3.05
CA LEU A 51 -4.62 -17.00 -3.88
C LEU A 51 -4.51 -18.29 -3.06
N GLN A 52 -3.91 -18.23 -1.86
CA GLN A 52 -3.84 -19.38 -0.96
C GLN A 52 -5.23 -19.80 -0.46
N LYS A 53 -6.08 -18.84 -0.09
CA LYS A 53 -7.47 -19.12 0.34
C LYS A 53 -8.27 -19.78 -0.77
N VAL A 54 -8.19 -19.26 -1.99
CA VAL A 54 -8.87 -19.84 -3.17
C VAL A 54 -8.38 -21.26 -3.44
N ARG A 55 -7.06 -21.48 -3.42
CA ARG A 55 -6.47 -22.82 -3.62
C ARG A 55 -6.88 -23.79 -2.52
N LEU A 56 -6.99 -23.33 -1.27
CA LEU A 56 -7.49 -24.13 -0.17
C LEU A 56 -8.95 -24.52 -0.41
N ALA A 57 -9.82 -23.55 -0.73
CA ALA A 57 -11.23 -23.80 -1.02
C ALA A 57 -11.40 -24.82 -2.16
N GLN A 58 -10.64 -24.67 -3.25
CA GLN A 58 -10.72 -25.60 -4.38
C GLN A 58 -10.29 -27.02 -4.01
N ARG A 59 -9.26 -27.17 -3.17
CA ARG A 59 -8.83 -28.47 -2.64
C ARG A 59 -9.92 -29.11 -1.77
N LEU A 60 -10.62 -28.32 -0.96
CA LEU A 60 -11.69 -28.83 -0.09
C LEU A 60 -12.92 -29.24 -0.92
N LEU A 61 -13.29 -28.45 -1.93
CA LEU A 61 -14.34 -28.81 -2.89
C LEU A 61 -14.01 -30.11 -3.65
N SER A 62 -12.76 -30.30 -4.09
CA SER A 62 -12.33 -31.56 -4.73
C SER A 62 -12.39 -32.77 -3.79
N LYS A 63 -12.37 -32.56 -2.47
CA LYS A 63 -12.54 -33.64 -1.48
C LYS A 63 -14.01 -33.96 -1.19
N GLY A 64 -14.96 -33.28 -1.85
CA GLY A 64 -16.39 -33.48 -1.67
C GLY A 64 -16.98 -32.80 -0.43
N MET A 65 -16.31 -31.78 0.12
CA MET A 65 -16.86 -30.99 1.22
C MET A 65 -18.02 -30.09 0.77
N SER A 66 -18.95 -29.81 1.69
CA SER A 66 -20.05 -28.87 1.45
C SER A 66 -19.51 -27.44 1.30
N ARG A 67 -20.15 -26.62 0.47
CA ARG A 67 -19.70 -25.24 0.22
C ARG A 67 -19.76 -24.37 1.48
N GLU A 68 -20.67 -24.70 2.40
CA GLU A 68 -20.82 -24.05 3.70
C GLU A 68 -19.61 -24.34 4.60
N ASP A 69 -19.22 -25.60 4.73
CA ASP A 69 -18.02 -25.99 5.49
C ASP A 69 -16.74 -25.42 4.87
N VAL A 70 -16.68 -25.33 3.53
CA VAL A 70 -15.56 -24.71 2.81
C VAL A 70 -15.50 -23.20 3.07
N ALA A 71 -16.65 -22.51 3.17
CA ALA A 71 -16.72 -21.09 3.50
C ALA A 71 -16.14 -20.80 4.88
N GLU A 72 -16.52 -21.61 5.86
CA GLU A 72 -16.03 -21.51 7.23
C GLU A 72 -14.53 -21.79 7.31
N LEU A 73 -14.05 -22.90 6.72
CA LEU A 73 -12.64 -23.28 6.80
C LEU A 73 -11.71 -22.36 6.02
N ALA A 74 -12.13 -21.86 4.86
CA ALA A 74 -11.33 -20.97 4.03
C ALA A 74 -11.47 -19.49 4.44
N ASN A 75 -12.41 -19.16 5.34
CA ASN A 75 -12.81 -17.79 5.65
C ASN A 75 -13.07 -16.97 4.38
N LEU A 76 -13.88 -17.55 3.48
CA LEU A 76 -14.28 -16.95 2.21
C LEU A 76 -15.80 -16.80 2.18
N PRO A 77 -16.34 -15.73 1.58
CA PRO A 77 -17.78 -15.59 1.41
C PRO A 77 -18.31 -16.67 0.45
N LEU A 78 -19.53 -17.15 0.70
CA LEU A 78 -20.21 -18.15 -0.13
C LEU A 78 -20.26 -17.76 -1.61
N ALA A 79 -20.39 -16.46 -1.90
CA ALA A 79 -20.39 -15.95 -3.28
C ALA A 79 -19.08 -16.22 -4.04
N GLU A 80 -17.92 -16.20 -3.37
CA GLU A 80 -16.65 -16.55 -4.02
C GLU A 80 -16.54 -18.06 -4.25
N ILE A 81 -17.11 -18.88 -3.35
CA ILE A 81 -17.15 -20.33 -3.51
C ILE A 81 -18.09 -20.72 -4.66
N ASP A 82 -19.26 -20.11 -4.74
CA ASP A 82 -20.19 -20.34 -5.86
C ASP A 82 -19.55 -19.94 -7.20
N LYS A 83 -18.78 -18.84 -7.25
CA LYS A 83 -17.99 -18.49 -8.45
C LYS A 83 -16.95 -19.55 -8.79
N LEU A 84 -16.25 -20.11 -7.80
CA LEU A 84 -15.25 -21.16 -8.02
C LEU A 84 -15.87 -22.46 -8.54
N ILE A 85 -17.07 -22.82 -8.07
CA ILE A 85 -17.82 -23.98 -8.54
C ILE A 85 -18.30 -23.74 -9.98
N ASN A 86 -18.88 -22.57 -10.25
CA ASN A 86 -19.46 -22.22 -11.54
C ASN A 86 -18.44 -21.80 -12.61
N SER A 87 -17.16 -21.63 -12.25
CA SER A 87 -16.07 -21.31 -13.20
C SER A 87 -15.41 -22.55 -13.81
N ASN A 88 -15.94 -23.75 -13.54
CA ASN A 88 -15.41 -25.02 -13.99
C ASN A 88 -16.28 -25.65 -15.08
#